data_AF-A0A432RLM8-F1
#
_entry.id   AF-A0A432RLM8-F1
#
_cell.length_a   1.000
_cell.length_b   1.000
_cell.length_c   1.000
_cell.angle_alpha   90.00
_cell.angle_beta   90.00
_cell.angle_gamma   90.00
#
_symmetry.space_group_name_H-M   'P 1'
#
loop_
_entity.id
_entity.type
_entity.pdbx_description
1 polymer ?
#
loop_
_entity_poly.entity_id
_entity_poly.type
_entity_poly.pdbx_seq_one_letter_code
_entity_poly.pdbx_strand_id
1 'polypeptide(L)'
;MNIIEFLVKHHNLNQSQIAEAVGVSRAQVSKWKSGDSISFEKREALQKLCGAFTDDFEVFSMFGTEESAVYWSQVAQEVDTWSWLGGSPDEDWVHLNVYQVLKALTDAGFIDPNETLEDKKDDEHFLEIFSTAVVYTGTIDKWVDLYMGNYDMDSTMDITEEVFASLADLSVYHIINESKDVPESAQLFSTSTYSKLNQLIHQYCLQRTHNNLPIMEDYFKILTENPEVLNDDFFKADAIDEYISFNDRVVRAEVMALRMQVESLQMEIAKLKAK
;
A
#
# COMPACT_ATOMS: atom_id res chain seq x y z
N MET A 1 -0.04 -16.30 -7.63
CA MET A 1 -0.53 -17.44 -8.47
C MET A 1 -0.07 -17.23 -9.91
N ASN A 2 0.35 -18.26 -10.68
CA ASN A 2 0.78 -18.03 -12.09
C ASN A 2 -0.36 -18.15 -13.11
N ILE A 3 -0.20 -17.56 -14.30
CA ILE A 3 -1.24 -17.55 -15.36
C ILE A 3 -1.71 -18.96 -15.78
N ILE A 4 -0.82 -19.97 -15.75
CA ILE A 4 -1.20 -21.34 -16.12
C ILE A 4 -2.11 -21.95 -15.06
N GLU A 5 -1.83 -21.71 -13.78
CA GLU A 5 -2.70 -22.12 -12.67
C GLU A 5 -4.06 -21.44 -12.76
N PHE A 6 -4.08 -20.15 -13.07
CA PHE A 6 -5.32 -19.39 -13.27
C PHE A 6 -6.17 -19.99 -14.40
N LEU A 7 -5.61 -20.23 -15.59
CA LEU A 7 -6.31 -20.83 -16.74
C LEU A 7 -6.87 -22.21 -16.41
N VAL A 8 -6.13 -23.03 -15.65
CA VAL A 8 -6.60 -24.36 -15.24
C VAL A 8 -7.75 -24.27 -14.24
N LYS A 9 -7.63 -23.37 -13.25
CA LYS A 9 -8.57 -23.25 -12.14
C LYS A 9 -9.88 -22.54 -12.53
N HIS A 10 -9.78 -21.42 -13.25
CA HIS A 10 -10.92 -20.54 -13.52
C HIS A 10 -11.54 -20.74 -14.91
N HIS A 11 -10.76 -21.19 -15.90
CA HIS A 11 -11.28 -21.47 -17.25
C HIS A 11 -11.45 -22.96 -17.56
N ASN A 12 -11.18 -23.85 -16.59
CA ASN A 12 -11.23 -25.30 -16.75
C ASN A 12 -10.41 -25.81 -17.96
N LEU A 13 -9.34 -25.10 -18.34
CA LEU A 13 -8.49 -25.48 -19.45
C LEU A 13 -7.41 -26.46 -18.97
N ASN A 14 -7.30 -27.60 -19.63
CA ASN A 14 -6.17 -28.49 -19.39
C ASN A 14 -4.90 -28.01 -20.13
N GLN A 15 -3.73 -28.49 -19.70
CA GLN A 15 -2.45 -28.07 -20.30
C GLN A 15 -2.36 -28.34 -21.81
N SER A 16 -3.07 -29.34 -22.34
CA SER A 16 -3.07 -29.61 -23.78
C SER A 16 -3.84 -28.54 -24.54
N GLN A 17 -4.99 -28.11 -24.02
CA GLN A 17 -5.78 -27.01 -24.61
C GLN A 17 -5.01 -25.69 -24.57
N ILE A 18 -4.33 -25.40 -23.46
CA ILE A 18 -3.49 -24.21 -23.33
C ILE A 18 -2.34 -24.26 -24.34
N ALA A 19 -1.67 -25.41 -24.46
CA ALA A 19 -0.55 -25.61 -25.39
C ALA A 19 -0.98 -25.42 -26.85
N GLU A 20 -2.14 -25.96 -27.22
CA GLU A 20 -2.73 -25.80 -28.55
C GLU A 20 -3.08 -24.33 -28.83
N ALA A 21 -3.76 -23.66 -27.90
CA ALA A 21 -4.20 -22.28 -28.06
C ALA A 21 -3.04 -21.30 -28.28
N VAL A 22 -1.89 -21.52 -27.63
CA VAL A 22 -0.72 -20.64 -27.73
C VAL A 22 0.39 -21.19 -28.63
N GLY A 23 0.15 -22.32 -29.31
CA GLY A 23 1.07 -22.91 -30.29
C GLY A 23 2.42 -23.34 -29.69
N VAL A 24 2.40 -24.04 -28.55
CA VAL A 24 3.59 -24.61 -27.89
C VAL A 24 3.39 -26.07 -27.52
N SER A 25 4.43 -26.73 -27.01
CA SER A 25 4.30 -28.10 -26.49
C SER A 25 3.68 -28.10 -25.09
N ARG A 26 2.94 -29.17 -24.74
CA ARG A 26 2.45 -29.40 -23.38
C ARG A 26 3.58 -29.39 -22.34
N ALA A 27 4.75 -29.91 -22.69
CA ALA A 27 5.94 -29.87 -21.83
C ALA A 27 6.36 -28.43 -21.51
N GLN A 28 6.26 -27.50 -22.47
CA GLN A 28 6.54 -26.09 -22.24
C GLN A 28 5.53 -25.46 -21.27
N VAL A 29 4.24 -25.77 -21.42
CA VAL A 29 3.20 -25.32 -20.47
C VAL A 29 3.47 -25.83 -19.05
N SER A 30 3.94 -27.08 -18.92
CA SER A 30 4.32 -27.63 -17.61
C SER A 30 5.52 -26.89 -17.00
N LYS A 31 6.50 -26.50 -17.81
CA LYS A 31 7.65 -25.71 -17.33
C LYS A 31 7.21 -24.33 -16.84
N TRP A 32 6.36 -23.65 -17.61
CA TRP A 32 5.79 -22.36 -17.19
C TRP A 32 5.01 -22.46 -15.88
N LYS A 33 4.21 -23.53 -15.71
CA LYS A 33 3.54 -23.81 -14.43
C LYS A 33 4.52 -23.97 -13.26
N SER A 34 5.73 -24.47 -13.52
CA SER A 34 6.80 -24.61 -12.52
C SER A 34 7.66 -23.34 -12.34
N GLY A 35 7.29 -22.21 -12.96
CA GLY A 35 7.99 -20.93 -12.81
C GLY A 35 9.04 -20.64 -13.89
N ASP A 36 9.11 -21.43 -14.95
CA ASP A 36 10.00 -21.14 -16.09
C ASP A 36 9.55 -19.88 -16.83
N SER A 37 10.50 -19.15 -17.43
CA SER A 37 10.19 -17.85 -18.05
C SER A 37 9.28 -18.01 -19.28
N ILE A 38 8.33 -17.07 -19.41
CA ILE A 38 7.40 -16.98 -20.54
C ILE A 38 7.83 -15.80 -21.40
N SER A 39 8.05 -16.05 -22.70
CA SER A 39 8.34 -14.95 -23.63
C SER A 39 7.15 -13.99 -23.71
N PHE A 40 7.43 -12.71 -23.98
CA PHE A 40 6.40 -11.67 -24.09
C PHE A 40 5.25 -12.06 -25.02
N GLU A 41 5.55 -12.54 -26.23
CA GLU A 41 4.54 -12.98 -27.21
C GLU A 41 3.64 -14.10 -26.68
N LYS A 42 4.20 -15.06 -25.94
CA LYS A 42 3.42 -16.17 -25.36
C LYS A 42 2.62 -15.72 -24.15
N ARG A 43 3.13 -14.77 -23.37
CA ARG A 43 2.39 -14.13 -22.28
C ARG A 43 1.16 -13.40 -22.83
N GLU A 44 1.33 -12.60 -23.88
CA GLU A 44 0.22 -11.89 -24.53
C GLU A 44 -0.84 -12.85 -25.08
N ALA A 45 -0.43 -13.95 -25.70
CA ALA A 45 -1.35 -14.98 -26.18
C ALA A 45 -2.14 -15.65 -25.03
N LEU A 46 -1.46 -15.95 -23.92
CA LEU A 46 -2.12 -16.51 -22.73
C LEU A 46 -3.07 -15.49 -22.07
N GLN A 47 -2.71 -14.20 -22.01
CA GLN A 47 -3.57 -13.13 -21.51
C GLN A 47 -4.86 -13.00 -22.33
N LYS A 48 -4.74 -13.00 -23.67
CA LYS A 48 -5.90 -13.00 -24.57
C LYS A 48 -6.78 -14.25 -24.36
N LEU A 49 -6.17 -15.38 -24.01
CA LEU A 49 -6.89 -16.63 -23.76
C LEU A 49 -7.74 -16.58 -22.48
N CYS A 50 -7.27 -15.91 -21.42
CA CYS A 50 -8.06 -15.71 -20.19
C CYS A 50 -8.87 -14.41 -20.18
N GLY A 51 -8.74 -13.55 -21.19
CA GLY A 51 -9.36 -12.22 -21.16
C GLY A 51 -8.75 -11.30 -20.10
N ALA A 52 -7.46 -11.48 -19.78
CA ALA A 52 -6.77 -10.62 -18.82
C ALA A 52 -6.59 -9.20 -19.39
N PHE A 53 -6.95 -8.21 -18.58
CA PHE A 53 -6.80 -6.78 -18.88
C PHE A 53 -5.49 -6.18 -18.34
N THR A 54 -4.72 -6.95 -17.55
CA THR A 54 -3.43 -6.57 -16.96
C THR A 54 -2.39 -7.69 -17.11
N ASP A 55 -1.10 -7.34 -16.99
CA ASP A 55 0.02 -8.28 -16.93
C ASP A 55 0.38 -8.75 -15.53
N ASP A 56 -0.22 -8.13 -14.51
CA ASP A 56 -0.21 -8.62 -13.15
C ASP A 56 -1.32 -9.67 -12.95
N PHE A 57 -0.93 -10.95 -12.90
CA PHE A 57 -1.87 -12.05 -12.73
C PHE A 57 -2.47 -12.15 -11.34
N GLU A 58 -1.81 -11.58 -10.34
CA GLU A 58 -2.36 -11.55 -8.99
C GLU A 58 -3.51 -10.54 -8.93
N VAL A 59 -3.29 -9.34 -9.50
CA VAL A 59 -4.34 -8.34 -9.73
C VAL A 59 -5.49 -8.95 -10.54
N PHE A 60 -5.20 -9.53 -11.72
CA PHE A 60 -6.24 -10.11 -12.56
C PHE A 60 -7.04 -11.20 -11.84
N SER A 61 -6.36 -12.07 -11.08
CA SER A 61 -7.03 -13.15 -10.37
C SER A 61 -7.97 -12.70 -9.26
N MET A 62 -7.69 -11.55 -8.67
CA MET A 62 -8.47 -10.94 -7.60
C MET A 62 -9.73 -10.27 -8.14
N PHE A 63 -9.58 -9.47 -9.21
CA PHE A 63 -10.70 -8.74 -9.79
C PHE A 63 -11.57 -9.60 -10.72
N GLY A 64 -10.99 -10.61 -11.37
CA GLY A 64 -11.70 -11.49 -12.31
C GLY A 64 -12.01 -10.83 -13.67
N THR A 65 -12.57 -9.62 -13.68
CA THR A 65 -12.88 -8.86 -14.90
C THR A 65 -12.41 -7.40 -14.82
N GLU A 66 -12.27 -6.75 -15.97
CA GLU A 66 -11.90 -5.33 -16.06
C GLU A 66 -13.01 -4.45 -15.44
N GLU A 67 -14.27 -4.78 -15.65
CA GLU A 67 -15.40 -4.04 -15.07
C GLU A 67 -15.40 -4.09 -13.54
N SER A 68 -15.00 -5.23 -12.96
CA SER A 68 -14.86 -5.35 -11.51
C SER A 68 -13.70 -4.50 -10.99
N ALA A 69 -12.54 -4.53 -11.67
CA ALA A 69 -11.40 -3.68 -11.31
C ALA A 69 -11.72 -2.19 -11.38
N VAL A 70 -12.43 -1.76 -12.42
CA VAL A 70 -12.91 -0.38 -12.56
C VAL A 70 -13.89 -0.03 -11.44
N TYR A 71 -14.84 -0.90 -11.12
CA TYR A 71 -15.79 -0.68 -10.03
C TYR A 71 -15.09 -0.47 -8.69
N TRP A 72 -14.16 -1.36 -8.30
CA TRP A 72 -13.47 -1.23 -7.00
C TRP A 72 -12.56 -0.02 -6.93
N SER A 73 -11.97 0.37 -8.06
CA SER A 73 -11.24 1.63 -8.16
C SER A 73 -12.17 2.82 -7.95
N GLN A 74 -13.38 2.81 -8.52
CA GLN A 74 -14.38 3.86 -8.33
C GLN A 74 -14.88 3.92 -6.87
N VAL A 75 -15.16 2.77 -6.24
CA VAL A 75 -15.55 2.73 -4.83
C VAL A 75 -14.46 3.33 -3.95
N ALA A 76 -13.20 2.98 -4.18
CA ALA A 76 -12.10 3.57 -3.41
C ALA A 76 -11.96 5.07 -3.66
N GLN A 77 -12.13 5.55 -4.91
CA GLN A 77 -12.15 6.98 -5.20
C GLN A 77 -13.30 7.68 -4.49
N GLU A 78 -14.50 7.10 -4.45
CA GLU A 78 -15.64 7.67 -3.72
C GLU A 78 -15.35 7.76 -2.22
N VAL A 79 -14.83 6.68 -1.63
CA VAL A 79 -14.41 6.64 -0.21
C VAL A 79 -13.30 7.67 0.06
N ASP A 80 -12.30 7.75 -0.81
CA ASP A 80 -11.18 8.69 -0.66
C ASP A 80 -11.64 10.13 -0.79
N THR A 81 -12.58 10.43 -1.70
CA THR A 81 -13.19 11.77 -1.81
C THR A 81 -14.01 12.17 -0.58
N TRP A 82 -14.51 11.19 0.18
CA TRP A 82 -15.20 11.42 1.46
C TRP A 82 -14.24 11.50 2.62
N SER A 83 -13.10 10.81 2.51
CA SER A 83 -11.99 11.05 3.41
C SER A 83 -11.56 12.50 3.19
N TRP A 84 -11.70 13.33 4.23
CA TRP A 84 -11.39 14.76 4.17
C TRP A 84 -9.91 15.05 3.91
N LEU A 85 -9.13 14.04 3.50
CA LEU A 85 -7.71 14.05 3.29
C LEU A 85 -7.29 14.93 2.10
N GLY A 86 -8.20 15.34 1.20
CA GLY A 86 -8.02 16.54 0.37
C GLY A 86 -6.75 16.62 -0.49
N GLY A 87 -6.04 15.50 -0.66
CA GLY A 87 -5.01 15.36 -1.67
C GLY A 87 -5.71 15.31 -3.01
N SER A 88 -5.23 16.08 -3.98
CA SER A 88 -5.51 15.77 -5.38
C SER A 88 -5.14 14.29 -5.55
N PRO A 89 -6.09 13.37 -5.78
CA PRO A 89 -5.72 11.99 -6.01
C PRO A 89 -4.86 12.01 -7.26
N ASP A 90 -3.56 11.79 -7.09
CA ASP A 90 -2.76 11.37 -8.23
C ASP A 90 -3.40 10.04 -8.64
N GLU A 91 -4.01 9.99 -9.82
CA GLU A 91 -4.88 8.87 -10.24
C GLU A 91 -4.15 7.52 -10.07
N ASP A 92 -2.83 7.52 -10.26
CA ASP A 92 -1.95 6.37 -10.10
C ASP A 92 -1.82 5.88 -8.65
N TRP A 93 -1.88 6.78 -7.65
CA TRP A 93 -1.76 6.42 -6.23
C TRP A 93 -2.99 5.65 -5.74
N VAL A 94 -4.19 6.04 -6.19
CA VAL A 94 -5.44 5.39 -5.78
C VAL A 94 -5.48 3.94 -6.27
N HIS A 95 -5.12 3.69 -7.53
CA HIS A 95 -5.16 2.35 -8.10
C HIS A 95 -4.18 1.36 -7.42
N LEU A 96 -2.96 1.81 -7.11
CA LEU A 96 -1.96 0.99 -6.42
C LEU A 96 -2.42 0.63 -5.00
N ASN A 97 -3.02 1.58 -4.28
CA ASN A 97 -3.51 1.33 -2.92
C ASN A 97 -4.76 0.46 -2.87
N VAL A 98 -5.69 0.57 -3.83
CA VAL A 98 -6.86 -0.31 -3.89
C VAL A 98 -6.44 -1.78 -3.93
N TYR A 99 -5.53 -2.11 -4.85
CA TYR A 99 -5.04 -3.48 -4.97
C TYR A 99 -4.34 -3.97 -3.69
N GLN A 100 -3.48 -3.14 -3.11
CA GLN A 100 -2.78 -3.51 -1.87
C GLN A 100 -3.76 -3.73 -0.71
N VAL A 101 -4.78 -2.89 -0.56
CA VAL A 101 -5.83 -3.05 0.47
C VAL A 101 -6.60 -4.36 0.26
N LEU A 102 -7.06 -4.63 -0.96
CA LEU A 102 -7.80 -5.86 -1.27
C LEU A 102 -6.92 -7.11 -1.07
N LYS A 103 -5.63 -7.01 -1.41
CA LYS A 103 -4.66 -8.06 -1.13
C LYS A 103 -4.51 -8.30 0.37
N ALA A 104 -4.31 -7.25 1.16
CA ALA A 104 -4.21 -7.36 2.61
C ALA A 104 -5.48 -7.96 3.24
N LEU A 105 -6.66 -7.58 2.75
CA LEU A 105 -7.94 -8.16 3.19
C LEU A 105 -8.06 -9.64 2.80
N THR A 106 -7.59 -10.03 1.63
CA THR A 106 -7.53 -11.42 1.18
C THR A 106 -6.57 -12.24 2.06
N ASP A 107 -5.38 -11.71 2.32
CA ASP A 107 -4.36 -12.35 3.14
C ASP A 107 -4.80 -12.50 4.61
N ALA A 108 -5.60 -11.56 5.12
CA ALA A 108 -6.27 -11.64 6.42
C ALA A 108 -7.48 -12.60 6.43
N GLY A 109 -7.98 -13.00 5.27
CA GLY A 109 -9.09 -13.94 5.10
C GLY A 109 -10.49 -13.32 5.12
N PHE A 110 -10.61 -12.00 4.92
CA PHE A 110 -11.90 -11.34 4.70
C PHE A 110 -12.45 -11.63 3.29
N ILE A 111 -11.59 -12.06 2.38
CA ILE A 111 -11.92 -12.42 1.00
C ILE A 111 -11.42 -13.85 0.78
N ASP A 112 -12.29 -14.76 0.33
CA ASP A 112 -11.83 -16.09 -0.06
C ASP A 112 -10.98 -15.96 -1.33
N PRO A 113 -9.74 -16.49 -1.39
CA PRO A 113 -8.90 -16.47 -2.59
C PRO A 113 -9.49 -17.18 -3.82
N ASN A 114 -10.65 -17.84 -3.68
CA ASN A 114 -11.41 -18.45 -4.76
C ASN A 114 -12.64 -17.64 -5.17
N GLU A 115 -13.05 -16.65 -4.36
CA GLU A 115 -14.12 -15.71 -4.69
C GLU A 115 -13.60 -14.59 -5.57
N THR A 116 -14.49 -14.02 -6.38
CA THR A 116 -14.19 -12.80 -7.12
C THR A 116 -14.75 -11.61 -6.34
N LEU A 117 -14.17 -10.43 -6.53
CA LEU A 117 -14.72 -9.24 -5.88
C LEU A 117 -16.09 -8.83 -6.44
N GLU A 118 -16.53 -9.39 -7.56
CA GLU A 118 -17.90 -9.23 -8.05
C GLU A 118 -18.92 -9.73 -7.04
N ASP A 119 -18.59 -10.83 -6.34
CA ASP A 119 -19.45 -11.46 -5.34
C ASP A 119 -19.58 -10.60 -4.06
N LYS A 120 -18.71 -9.58 -3.90
CA LYS A 120 -18.65 -8.71 -2.73
C LYS A 120 -19.33 -7.35 -2.92
N LYS A 121 -19.83 -7.02 -4.11
CA LYS A 121 -20.39 -5.69 -4.42
C LYS A 121 -21.61 -5.32 -3.57
N ASP A 122 -22.41 -6.30 -3.17
CA ASP A 122 -23.62 -6.11 -2.38
C ASP A 122 -23.42 -6.51 -0.90
N ASP A 123 -22.20 -6.87 -0.49
CA ASP A 123 -21.86 -7.24 0.89
C ASP A 123 -21.57 -5.97 1.70
N GLU A 124 -22.60 -5.44 2.38
CA GLU A 124 -22.51 -4.21 3.18
C GLU A 124 -21.40 -4.27 4.23
N HIS A 125 -21.18 -5.44 4.85
CA HIS A 125 -20.15 -5.58 5.88
C HIS A 125 -18.75 -5.55 5.27
N PHE A 126 -18.56 -6.21 4.12
CA PHE A 126 -17.30 -6.13 3.39
C PHE A 126 -17.02 -4.71 2.91
N LEU A 127 -18.03 -4.00 2.38
CA LEU A 127 -17.89 -2.62 1.93
C LEU A 127 -17.48 -1.68 3.07
N GLU A 128 -18.04 -1.87 4.27
CA GLU A 128 -17.62 -1.13 5.47
C GLU A 128 -16.16 -1.38 5.80
N ILE A 129 -15.73 -2.65 5.88
CA ILE A 129 -14.33 -3.02 6.16
C ILE A 129 -13.38 -2.46 5.09
N PHE A 130 -13.72 -2.62 3.81
CA PHE A 130 -12.92 -2.12 2.70
C PHE A 130 -12.78 -0.60 2.76
N SER A 131 -13.89 0.11 2.96
CA SER A 131 -13.89 1.58 3.05
C SER A 131 -13.03 2.07 4.22
N THR A 132 -13.19 1.45 5.40
CA THR A 132 -12.36 1.75 6.57
C THR A 132 -10.87 1.50 6.29
N ALA A 133 -10.54 0.39 5.61
CA ALA A 133 -9.16 0.06 5.28
C ALA A 133 -8.53 1.09 4.32
N VAL A 134 -9.30 1.58 3.35
CA VAL A 134 -8.86 2.65 2.43
C VAL A 134 -8.59 3.95 3.22
N VAL A 135 -9.53 4.37 4.07
CA VAL A 135 -9.37 5.58 4.90
C VAL A 135 -8.16 5.47 5.84
N TYR A 136 -7.99 4.32 6.49
CA TYR A 136 -6.85 4.09 7.38
C TYR A 136 -5.54 4.11 6.61
N THR A 137 -5.50 3.55 5.40
CA THR A 137 -4.31 3.56 4.55
C THR A 137 -3.90 4.98 4.21
N GLY A 138 -4.83 5.83 3.75
CA GLY A 138 -4.51 7.23 3.44
C GLY A 138 -4.10 8.05 4.68
N THR A 139 -4.66 7.74 5.85
CA THR A 139 -4.31 8.41 7.11
C THR A 139 -2.89 8.05 7.55
N ILE A 140 -2.54 6.77 7.49
CA ILE A 140 -1.20 6.28 7.85
C ILE A 140 -0.18 6.74 6.82
N ASP A 141 -0.51 6.73 5.52
CA ASP A 141 0.37 7.22 4.44
C ASP A 141 0.85 8.64 4.72
N LYS A 142 -0.09 9.55 5.00
CA LYS A 142 0.22 10.93 5.38
C LYS A 142 1.05 11.03 6.65
N TRP A 143 0.78 10.17 7.63
CA TRP A 143 1.55 10.15 8.86
C TRP A 143 3.01 9.80 8.56
N VAL A 144 3.21 8.75 7.77
CA VAL A 144 4.54 8.28 7.35
C VAL A 144 5.22 9.34 6.50
N ASP A 145 4.54 9.98 5.55
CA ASP A 145 5.11 11.07 4.75
C ASP A 145 5.56 12.25 5.65
N LEU A 146 4.71 12.69 6.57
CA LEU A 146 5.01 13.82 7.46
C LEU A 146 6.21 13.57 8.38
N TYR A 147 6.29 12.39 8.99
CA TYR A 147 7.27 12.11 10.05
C TYR A 147 8.48 11.28 9.58
N MET A 148 8.33 10.51 8.50
CA MET A 148 9.36 9.62 7.94
C MET A 148 9.80 10.00 6.51
N GLY A 149 8.96 10.72 5.76
CA GLY A 149 9.17 11.13 4.37
C GLY A 149 10.14 12.29 4.15
N ASN A 150 10.91 12.73 5.15
CA ASN A 150 12.01 13.67 4.88
C ASN A 150 13.17 12.93 4.19
N TYR A 151 13.10 12.85 2.86
CA TYR A 151 13.97 12.10 1.93
C TYR A 151 15.42 12.58 1.82
N ASP A 152 15.89 13.45 2.71
CA ASP A 152 17.19 14.12 2.54
C ASP A 152 18.40 13.19 2.73
N MET A 153 18.19 11.88 2.99
CA MET A 153 19.26 10.89 3.03
C MET A 153 18.86 9.54 2.42
N ASP A 154 19.60 9.13 1.39
CA ASP A 154 19.63 7.77 0.81
C ASP A 154 19.63 6.65 1.87
N SER A 155 20.20 6.93 3.04
CA SER A 155 20.43 5.95 4.09
C SER A 155 19.18 5.33 4.72
N THR A 156 18.01 5.98 4.63
CA THR A 156 16.73 5.47 5.21
C THR A 156 15.67 5.19 4.16
N MET A 157 15.94 5.51 2.89
CA MET A 157 14.96 5.43 1.80
C MET A 157 14.38 4.03 1.66
N ASP A 158 15.23 3.00 1.56
CA ASP A 158 14.80 1.60 1.44
C ASP A 158 13.86 1.16 2.57
N ILE A 159 14.11 1.62 3.81
CA ILE A 159 13.29 1.25 4.96
C ILE A 159 11.94 1.97 4.89
N THR A 160 11.93 3.25 4.51
CA THR A 160 10.70 4.01 4.34
C THR A 160 9.85 3.44 3.21
N GLU A 161 10.45 3.06 2.08
CA GLU A 161 9.76 2.40 0.96
C GLU A 161 9.12 1.07 1.41
N GLU A 162 9.82 0.26 2.21
CA GLU A 162 9.26 -0.98 2.77
C GLU A 162 8.11 -0.73 3.76
N VAL A 163 8.15 0.38 4.50
CA VAL A 163 7.02 0.82 5.35
C VAL A 163 5.84 1.26 4.48
N PHE A 164 6.08 2.06 3.42
CA PHE A 164 5.06 2.45 2.45
C PHE A 164 4.41 1.24 1.76
N ALA A 165 5.21 0.25 1.37
CA ALA A 165 4.70 -0.99 0.78
C ALA A 165 3.86 -1.85 1.75
N SER A 166 3.87 -1.53 3.05
CA SER A 166 3.19 -2.27 4.12
C SER A 166 2.01 -1.48 4.73
N LEU A 167 1.62 -0.34 4.16
CA LEU A 167 0.55 0.50 4.72
C LEU A 167 -0.80 -0.19 4.69
N ALA A 168 -1.17 -0.82 3.58
CA ALA A 168 -2.40 -1.59 3.47
C ALA A 168 -2.48 -2.70 4.53
N ASP A 169 -1.35 -3.38 4.77
CA ASP A 169 -1.29 -4.42 5.80
C ASP A 169 -1.53 -3.83 7.20
N LEU A 170 -0.96 -2.66 7.49
CA LEU A 170 -1.13 -1.96 8.77
C LEU A 170 -2.58 -1.50 8.97
N SER A 171 -3.23 -0.99 7.93
CA SER A 171 -4.65 -0.60 7.95
C SER A 171 -5.55 -1.78 8.32
N VAL A 172 -5.33 -2.93 7.68
CA VAL A 172 -6.10 -4.15 7.97
C VAL A 172 -5.76 -4.69 9.38
N TYR A 173 -4.52 -4.58 9.84
CA TYR A 173 -4.13 -4.89 11.22
C TYR A 173 -4.95 -4.10 12.26
N HIS A 174 -5.15 -2.79 12.04
CA HIS A 174 -5.93 -1.96 12.95
C HIS A 174 -7.40 -2.38 13.00
N ILE A 175 -8.01 -2.64 11.83
CA ILE A 175 -9.38 -3.16 11.74
C ILE A 175 -9.52 -4.49 12.50
N ILE A 176 -8.56 -5.40 12.35
CA ILE A 176 -8.58 -6.71 13.03
C ILE A 176 -8.55 -6.54 14.56
N ASN A 177 -7.76 -5.61 15.08
CA ASN A 177 -7.62 -5.40 16.52
C ASN A 177 -8.83 -4.70 17.16
N GLU A 178 -9.63 -4.00 16.36
CA GLU A 178 -10.83 -3.30 16.81
C GLU A 178 -12.10 -4.12 16.65
N SER A 179 -12.11 -5.02 15.66
CA SER A 179 -13.23 -5.91 15.43
C SER A 179 -13.31 -7.03 16.47
N LYS A 180 -14.54 -7.39 16.83
CA LYS A 180 -14.84 -8.55 17.69
C LYS A 180 -15.03 -9.83 16.89
N ASP A 181 -15.26 -9.71 15.59
CA ASP A 181 -15.54 -10.82 14.68
C ASP A 181 -14.53 -10.76 13.54
N VAL A 182 -13.52 -11.63 13.62
CA VAL A 182 -12.43 -11.70 12.65
C VAL A 182 -12.18 -13.15 12.26
N PRO A 183 -11.83 -13.41 10.99
CA PRO A 183 -11.42 -14.73 10.54
C PRO A 183 -10.24 -15.28 11.38
N GLU A 184 -10.14 -16.61 11.52
CA GLU A 184 -9.03 -17.23 12.27
C GLU A 184 -7.66 -16.89 11.65
N SER A 185 -7.60 -16.77 10.32
CA SER A 185 -6.42 -16.32 9.56
C SER A 185 -5.96 -14.92 9.94
N ALA A 186 -6.88 -14.05 10.38
CA ALA A 186 -6.59 -12.66 10.70
C ALA A 186 -5.61 -12.50 11.86
N GLN A 187 -5.59 -13.44 12.83
CA GLN A 187 -4.63 -13.38 13.94
C GLN A 187 -3.19 -13.65 13.49
N LEU A 188 -3.00 -14.62 12.57
CA LEU A 188 -1.68 -14.90 12.00
C LEU A 188 -1.20 -13.72 11.16
N PHE A 189 -2.08 -13.15 10.34
CA PHE A 189 -1.82 -11.93 9.59
C PHE A 189 -1.39 -10.80 10.53
N SER A 190 -2.20 -10.46 11.53
CA SER A 190 -1.94 -9.39 12.50
C SER A 190 -0.59 -9.56 13.20
N THR A 191 -0.27 -10.77 13.66
CA THR A 191 1.01 -11.07 14.33
C THR A 191 2.20 -10.87 13.38
N SER A 192 2.08 -11.33 12.14
CA SER A 192 3.12 -11.20 11.11
C SER A 192 3.36 -9.73 10.74
N THR A 193 2.27 -9.00 10.45
CA THR A 193 2.29 -7.58 10.09
C THR A 193 2.92 -6.74 11.20
N TYR A 194 2.48 -6.92 12.45
CA TYR A 194 3.05 -6.22 13.61
C TYR A 194 4.56 -6.51 13.75
N SER A 195 4.96 -7.78 13.68
CA SER A 195 6.37 -8.15 13.80
C SER A 195 7.24 -7.53 12.70
N LYS A 196 6.77 -7.55 11.45
CA LYS A 196 7.48 -6.96 10.30
C LYS A 196 7.65 -5.46 10.50
N LEU A 197 6.55 -4.74 10.72
CA LEU A 197 6.57 -3.28 10.83
C LEU A 197 7.33 -2.80 12.07
N ASN A 198 7.19 -3.47 13.21
CA ASN A 198 7.96 -3.17 14.41
C ASN A 198 9.47 -3.29 14.15
N GLN A 199 9.89 -4.30 13.39
CA GLN A 199 11.29 -4.45 12.98
C GLN A 199 11.73 -3.32 12.05
N LEU A 200 10.92 -2.97 11.03
CA LEU A 200 11.23 -1.88 10.09
C LEU A 200 11.37 -0.52 10.81
N ILE A 201 10.42 -0.18 11.69
CA ILE A 201 10.45 1.06 12.48
C ILE A 201 11.69 1.09 13.39
N HIS A 202 12.02 -0.03 14.03
CA HIS A 202 13.24 -0.12 14.84
C HIS A 202 14.51 0.10 14.01
N GLN A 203 14.58 -0.51 12.81
CA GLN A 203 15.69 -0.30 11.88
C GLN A 203 15.78 1.17 11.44
N TYR A 204 14.64 1.80 11.14
CA TYR A 204 14.57 3.22 10.80
C TYR A 204 15.13 4.10 11.92
N CYS A 205 14.69 3.89 13.17
CA CYS A 205 15.20 4.60 14.35
C CYS A 205 16.70 4.43 14.56
N LEU A 206 17.21 3.20 14.41
CA LEU A 206 18.65 2.92 14.52
C LEU A 206 19.44 3.66 13.45
N GLN A 207 18.96 3.65 12.21
CA GLN A 207 19.63 4.28 11.09
C GLN A 207 19.67 5.81 11.25
N ARG A 208 18.57 6.43 11.68
CA ARG A 208 18.54 7.86 12.03
C ARG A 208 19.55 8.19 13.13
N THR A 209 19.54 7.40 14.21
CA THR A 209 20.47 7.58 15.34
C THR A 209 21.93 7.45 14.89
N HIS A 210 22.23 6.45 14.05
CA HIS A 210 23.57 6.24 13.49
C HIS A 210 24.06 7.44 12.68
N ASN A 211 23.15 8.06 11.92
CA ASN A 211 23.43 9.23 11.09
C ASN A 211 23.28 10.57 11.85
N ASN A 212 23.16 10.55 13.18
CA ASN A 212 22.95 11.73 14.03
C ASN A 212 21.73 12.57 13.65
N LEU A 213 20.70 11.94 13.08
CA LEU A 213 19.41 12.56 12.83
C LEU A 213 18.53 12.49 14.08
N PRO A 214 17.78 13.55 14.40
CA PRO A 214 16.82 13.51 15.49
C PRO A 214 15.66 12.57 15.14
N ILE A 215 15.14 11.90 16.16
CA ILE A 215 13.83 11.23 16.14
C ILE A 215 12.79 12.31 16.40
N MET A 216 11.90 12.54 15.45
CA MET A 216 10.98 13.69 15.47
C MET A 216 9.67 13.39 16.19
N GLU A 217 9.28 12.11 16.25
CA GLU A 217 8.03 11.62 16.83
C GLU A 217 8.24 10.19 17.32
N ASP A 218 7.35 9.68 18.16
CA ASP A 218 7.29 8.25 18.48
C ASP A 218 6.74 7.46 17.28
N TYR A 219 7.64 6.96 16.43
CA TYR A 219 7.30 6.18 15.24
C TYR A 219 6.50 4.90 15.52
N PHE A 220 6.50 4.39 16.75
CA PHE A 220 5.71 3.20 17.09
C PHE A 220 4.22 3.50 17.26
N LYS A 221 3.81 4.77 17.33
CA LYS A 221 2.40 5.17 17.39
C LYS A 221 1.58 4.59 16.26
N ILE A 222 2.13 4.48 15.05
CA ILE A 222 1.43 3.89 13.90
C ILE A 222 1.00 2.44 14.12
N LEU A 223 1.63 1.72 15.06
CA LEU A 223 1.28 0.34 15.41
C LEU A 223 0.29 0.22 16.56
N THR A 224 0.16 1.27 17.38
CA THR A 224 -0.54 1.19 18.68
C THR A 224 -1.73 2.13 18.78
N GLU A 225 -1.71 3.24 18.05
CA GLU A 225 -2.79 4.20 18.04
C GLU A 225 -3.71 3.92 16.84
N ASN A 226 -5.02 4.04 17.07
CA ASN A 226 -6.02 3.94 16.01
C ASN A 226 -5.74 5.05 14.98
N PRO A 227 -5.78 4.76 13.65
CA PRO A 227 -5.55 5.77 12.62
C PRO A 227 -6.41 7.03 12.74
N GLU A 228 -7.64 6.95 13.22
CA GLU A 228 -8.50 8.12 13.53
C GLU A 228 -7.89 9.05 14.56
N VAL A 229 -7.16 8.52 15.56
CA VAL A 229 -6.44 9.32 16.56
C VAL A 229 -5.21 9.98 15.94
N LEU A 230 -4.50 9.26 15.06
CA LEU A 230 -3.40 9.84 14.28
C LEU A 230 -3.93 10.99 13.41
N ASN A 231 -5.17 10.89 12.92
CA ASN A 231 -5.80 11.90 12.12
C ASN A 231 -6.06 13.21 12.89
N ASP A 232 -6.52 13.11 14.14
CA ASP A 232 -6.76 14.26 15.03
C ASP A 232 -5.49 15.09 15.29
N ASP A 233 -4.32 14.46 15.24
CA ASP A 233 -3.05 15.17 15.41
C ASP A 233 -2.64 15.97 14.18
N PHE A 234 -3.05 15.56 12.96
CA PHE A 234 -2.91 16.41 11.76
C PHE A 234 -3.73 17.68 11.91
N PHE A 235 -5.00 17.59 12.32
CA PHE A 235 -5.86 18.79 12.45
C PHE A 235 -5.35 19.80 13.47
N LYS A 236 -4.59 19.37 14.48
CA LYS A 236 -3.95 20.28 15.45
C LYS A 236 -2.71 20.95 14.87
N ALA A 237 -1.98 20.28 13.96
CA ALA A 237 -0.81 20.83 13.29
C ALA A 237 -1.18 21.71 12.07
N ASP A 238 -2.27 21.37 11.37
CA ASP A 238 -2.68 21.89 10.05
C ASP A 238 -3.84 22.90 10.07
N ALA A 239 -4.39 23.29 11.22
CA ALA A 239 -5.45 24.31 11.27
C ALA A 239 -5.07 25.68 10.65
N ILE A 240 -3.80 25.89 10.30
CA ILE A 240 -3.34 27.03 9.49
C ILE A 240 -3.12 26.63 8.02
N ASP A 241 -2.64 25.42 7.74
CA ASP A 241 -2.28 24.99 6.37
C ASP A 241 -3.48 24.66 5.49
N GLU A 242 -4.61 24.27 6.08
CA GLU A 242 -5.87 24.09 5.35
C GLU A 242 -6.48 25.41 4.85
N TYR A 243 -6.12 26.55 5.46
CA TYR A 243 -6.60 27.88 5.08
C TYR A 243 -5.68 28.63 4.13
N ILE A 244 -4.48 28.11 3.85
CA ILE A 244 -3.53 28.76 2.96
C ILE A 244 -3.45 28.00 1.62
N SER A 245 -3.26 28.76 0.55
CA SER A 245 -3.27 28.21 -0.80
C SER A 245 -2.10 27.23 -1.00
N PHE A 246 -2.17 26.38 -2.04
CA PHE A 246 -1.04 25.51 -2.42
C PHE A 246 0.29 26.27 -2.50
N ASN A 247 0.27 27.49 -3.07
CA ASN A 247 1.46 28.35 -3.14
C ASN A 247 1.98 28.75 -1.76
N ASP A 248 1.09 29.03 -0.81
CA ASP A 248 1.49 29.40 0.55
C ASP A 248 2.09 28.21 1.30
N ARG A 249 1.63 26.98 1.02
CA ARG A 249 2.26 25.75 1.54
C ARG A 249 3.67 25.57 0.99
N VAL A 250 3.87 25.78 -0.32
CA VAL A 250 5.20 25.74 -0.95
C VAL A 250 6.12 26.79 -0.31
N VAL A 251 5.65 28.02 -0.16
CA VAL A 251 6.42 29.10 0.49
C VAL A 251 6.73 28.75 1.94
N ARG A 252 5.79 28.16 2.69
CA ARG A 252 6.01 27.76 4.09
C ARG A 252 7.05 26.64 4.20
N ALA A 253 7.00 25.64 3.32
CA ALA A 253 8.00 24.58 3.25
C ALA A 253 9.40 25.14 2.94
N GLU A 254 9.52 26.06 1.98
CA GLU A 254 10.78 26.76 1.69
C GLU A 254 11.28 27.57 2.90
N VAL A 255 10.39 28.26 3.61
CA VAL A 255 10.73 29.01 4.81
C VAL A 255 11.23 28.09 5.92
N MET A 256 10.61 26.92 6.12
CA MET A 256 11.08 25.94 7.10
C MET A 256 12.46 25.38 6.73
N ALA A 257 12.67 25.02 5.46
CA ALA A 257 13.97 24.56 4.98
C ALA A 257 15.08 25.61 5.18
N LEU A 258 14.80 26.88 4.83
CA LEU A 258 15.73 27.99 5.07
C LEU A 258 16.01 28.20 6.55
N ARG A 259 15.00 28.07 7.42
CA ARG A 259 15.17 28.19 8.87
C ARG A 259 16.12 27.11 9.40
N MET A 260 15.95 25.87 8.97
CA MET A 260 16.85 24.77 9.35
C MET A 260 18.29 25.03 8.88
N GLN A 261 18.48 25.55 7.67
CA GLN A 261 19.81 25.94 7.17
C GLN A 261 20.43 27.06 8.03
N VAL A 262 19.65 28.07 8.41
CA VAL A 262 20.11 29.14 9.30
C VAL A 262 20.52 28.60 10.66
N GLU A 263 19.71 27.73 11.26
CA GLU A 263 20.02 27.11 12.56
C GLU A 263 21.29 26.26 12.49
N SER A 264 21.48 25.50 11.40
CA SER A 264 22.72 24.75 11.13
C SER A 264 23.96 25.66 11.03
N LEU A 265 23.87 26.74 10.25
CA LEU A 265 24.96 27.72 10.12
C LEU A 265 25.27 28.41 11.46
N GLN A 266 24.24 28.73 12.26
CA GLN A 266 24.43 29.32 13.58
C GLN A 266 25.19 28.36 14.51
N MET A 267 24.86 27.07 14.49
CA MET A 267 25.61 26.05 15.23
C MET A 267 27.08 25.97 14.77
N GLU A 268 27.34 26.05 13.47
CA GLU A 268 28.69 26.03 12.93
C GLU A 268 29.51 27.27 13.34
N ILE A 269 28.91 28.46 13.26
CA ILE A 269 29.51 29.71 13.75
C ILE A 269 29.83 29.61 15.24
N ALA A 270 28.93 29.06 16.05
CA ALA A 270 29.15 28.86 17.48
C ALA A 270 30.35 27.93 17.74
N LYS A 271 30.48 26.84 16.98
CA LYS A 271 31.64 25.94 17.04
C LYS A 271 32.95 26.63 16.68
N LEU A 272 32.94 27.49 15.66
CA LEU A 272 34.12 28.25 15.24
C LEU A 272 34.55 29.29 16.27
N LYS A 273 33.59 29.96 16.93
CA LYS A 273 33.87 30.94 18.01
C LYS A 273 34.43 30.31 19.28
N ALA A 274 34.24 29.02 19.49
CA ALA A 274 34.75 28.29 20.64
C ALA A 274 36.20 27.78 20.47
N LYS A 275 36.79 27.94 19.28
CA LYS A 275 38.20 27.63 19.00
C LYS A 275 39.06 28.87 19.13
#